data_AF-X1B7Y0-F1
#
_entry.id   AF-X1B7Y0-F1
#
_cell.length_a   1.000
_cell.length_b   1.000
_cell.length_c   1.000
_cell.angle_alpha   90.00
_cell.angle_beta   90.00
_cell.angle_gamma   90.00
#
_symmetry.space_group_name_H-M   'P 1'
#
loop_
_entity.id
_entity.type
_entity.pdbx_description
1 polymer ?
#
loop_
_entity_poly.entity_id
_entity_poly.type
_entity_poly.pdbx_seq_one_letter_code
_entity_poly.pdbx_strand_id
1 'polypeptide(L)'
;ESRLWGEWFRVFNQAGSDTVLSQTVTPPGPANFMHNDLNNDEYKRAEVNGYYQANIVRDFTITYNPSYPGLQQNAFPVNVNLNDNCNAYYDYESINFFTSGGGCPNTGFSTIIHHEYGHHLVAMAGSGQGEYGEGMGDVMGVLILDDPGLAYGFFSDCDSPLRNADNDIQYPCSGEIHYCGQLISGCVWETRNELVITNPSDYTDIISNLAVNAMLLHTGSSIDPSITIDYLVLDDDNGNIYDGTPHYQEIATGFGEHNMDAPPLALLGFEFPNGLPEIIS
;
A
#
# COMPACT_ATOMS: atom_id res chain seq x y z
N GLU A 1 -23.74 -5.78 -23.44
CA GLU A 1 -22.62 -4.82 -23.46
C GLU A 1 -21.78 -5.03 -22.20
N SER A 2 -20.50 -4.69 -22.23
CA SER A 2 -19.58 -4.74 -21.09
C SER A 2 -18.79 -3.43 -21.02
N ARG A 3 -18.61 -2.90 -19.81
CA ARG A 3 -17.93 -1.64 -19.49
C ARG A 3 -16.92 -1.87 -18.36
N LEU A 4 -16.00 -0.94 -18.16
CA LEU A 4 -15.05 -0.95 -17.04
C LEU A 4 -15.67 -0.29 -15.80
N TRP A 5 -16.76 -0.92 -15.36
CA TRP A 5 -17.56 -0.59 -14.17
C TRP A 5 -17.71 -1.89 -13.37
N GLY A 6 -17.58 -1.80 -12.05
CA GLY A 6 -17.89 -2.88 -11.10
C GLY A 6 -18.70 -2.40 -9.90
N GLU A 7 -18.81 -3.24 -8.89
CA GLU A 7 -19.40 -2.88 -7.59
C GLU A 7 -18.59 -1.80 -6.90
N TRP A 8 -17.27 -1.99 -6.83
CA TRP A 8 -16.37 -1.17 -6.02
C TRP A 8 -15.78 0.01 -6.79
N PHE A 9 -15.56 -0.13 -8.09
CA PHE A 9 -14.86 0.88 -8.90
C PHE A 9 -15.59 1.20 -10.19
N ARG A 10 -15.48 2.45 -10.62
CA ARG A 10 -15.92 2.89 -11.94
C ARG A 10 -14.82 3.69 -12.60
N VAL A 11 -14.40 3.24 -13.78
CA VAL A 11 -13.41 3.95 -14.59
C VAL A 11 -14.09 5.02 -15.44
N PHE A 12 -13.44 6.18 -15.52
CA PHE A 12 -13.85 7.29 -16.39
C PHE A 12 -12.69 7.69 -17.29
N ASN A 13 -12.90 7.62 -18.60
CA ASN A 13 -11.92 8.07 -19.58
C ASN A 13 -12.07 9.58 -19.81
N GLN A 14 -11.11 10.38 -19.33
CA GLN A 14 -11.16 11.84 -19.45
C GLN A 14 -10.76 12.37 -20.84
N ALA A 15 -10.18 11.52 -21.70
CA ALA A 15 -9.82 11.87 -23.07
C ALA A 15 -10.93 11.63 -24.10
N GLY A 16 -12.10 11.11 -23.68
CA GLY A 16 -13.21 10.83 -24.59
C GLY A 16 -14.35 10.07 -23.95
N SER A 17 -14.97 9.17 -24.71
CA SER A 17 -16.00 8.27 -24.19
C SER A 17 -15.36 7.02 -23.58
N ASP A 18 -15.89 6.56 -22.44
CA ASP A 18 -15.52 5.26 -21.85
C ASP A 18 -15.61 4.13 -22.87
N THR A 19 -14.68 3.18 -22.78
CA THR A 19 -14.67 1.99 -23.64
C THR A 19 -15.88 1.10 -23.32
N VAL A 20 -16.63 0.74 -24.37
CA VAL A 20 -17.77 -0.18 -24.29
C VAL A 20 -17.60 -1.30 -25.31
N LEU A 21 -17.69 -2.54 -24.85
CA LEU A 21 -17.77 -3.71 -25.73
C LEU A 21 -19.22 -4.15 -25.91
N SER A 22 -19.60 -4.48 -27.14
CA SER A 22 -20.90 -5.06 -27.47
C SER A 22 -20.71 -6.34 -28.27
N GLN A 23 -21.49 -7.37 -27.93
CA GLN A 23 -21.50 -8.64 -28.64
C GLN A 23 -22.95 -9.13 -28.72
N THR A 24 -23.33 -9.68 -29.87
CA THR A 24 -24.58 -10.42 -30.02
C THR A 24 -24.32 -11.88 -29.70
N VAL A 25 -25.05 -12.44 -28.74
CA VAL A 25 -24.86 -13.80 -28.22
C VAL A 25 -26.11 -14.62 -28.54
N THR A 26 -25.95 -15.86 -29.00
CA THR A 26 -27.09 -16.79 -29.16
C THR A 26 -27.17 -17.67 -27.91
N PRO A 27 -28.24 -17.60 -27.11
CA PRO A 27 -28.42 -18.47 -25.95
C PRO A 27 -28.39 -19.96 -26.35
N PRO A 28 -27.85 -20.87 -25.51
CA PRO A 28 -27.39 -20.67 -24.13
C PRO A 28 -25.86 -20.44 -24.00
N GLY A 29 -25.16 -20.06 -25.07
CA GLY A 29 -23.68 -19.95 -25.04
C GLY A 29 -23.17 -18.82 -24.13
N PRO A 30 -22.04 -19.02 -23.43
CA PRO A 30 -21.39 -17.93 -22.69
C PRO A 30 -20.88 -16.85 -23.67
N ALA A 31 -20.88 -15.60 -23.21
CA ALA A 31 -20.25 -14.48 -23.91
C ALA A 31 -19.01 -14.04 -23.14
N ASN A 32 -17.86 -14.11 -23.81
CA ASN A 32 -16.60 -13.64 -23.24
C ASN A 32 -16.29 -12.26 -23.79
N PHE A 33 -16.15 -11.29 -22.89
CA PHE A 33 -15.66 -9.96 -23.23
C PHE A 33 -14.18 -9.87 -22.84
N MET A 34 -13.33 -9.55 -23.81
CA MET A 34 -11.92 -9.22 -23.56
C MET A 34 -11.73 -7.73 -23.81
N HIS A 35 -11.50 -6.96 -22.75
CA HIS A 35 -11.18 -5.54 -22.86
C HIS A 35 -9.72 -5.35 -23.26
N ASN A 36 -9.45 -4.38 -24.13
CA ASN A 36 -8.10 -4.04 -24.61
C ASN A 36 -7.31 -5.21 -25.25
N ASP A 37 -7.99 -6.11 -25.99
CA ASP A 37 -7.38 -7.32 -26.59
C ASP A 37 -6.16 -7.05 -27.48
N LEU A 38 -6.22 -6.02 -28.34
CA LEU A 38 -5.09 -5.65 -29.21
C LEU A 38 -3.94 -4.98 -28.45
N ASN A 39 -4.22 -4.44 -27.27
CA ASN A 39 -3.26 -3.74 -26.41
C ASN A 39 -2.33 -2.77 -27.16
N ASN A 40 -2.88 -1.95 -28.05
CA ASN A 40 -2.14 -1.02 -28.92
C ASN A 40 -2.59 0.45 -28.76
N ASP A 41 -3.48 0.72 -27.81
CA ASP A 41 -4.05 2.03 -27.50
C ASP A 41 -3.83 2.28 -26.00
N GLU A 42 -3.09 3.34 -25.67
CA GLU A 42 -2.77 3.65 -24.28
C GLU A 42 -4.02 4.01 -23.46
N TYR A 43 -5.02 4.64 -24.08
CA TYR A 43 -6.20 5.11 -23.36
C TYR A 43 -7.04 3.93 -22.89
N LYS A 44 -7.23 2.95 -23.78
CA LYS A 44 -7.93 1.70 -23.45
C LYS A 44 -7.16 0.85 -22.45
N ARG A 45 -5.83 0.83 -22.56
CA ARG A 45 -4.95 0.13 -21.62
C ARG A 45 -5.05 0.73 -20.22
N ALA A 46 -5.00 2.06 -20.11
CA ALA A 46 -5.16 2.78 -18.85
C ALA A 46 -6.53 2.49 -18.22
N GLU A 47 -7.60 2.43 -19.01
CA GLU A 47 -8.93 2.08 -18.48
C GLU A 47 -8.94 0.66 -17.87
N VAL A 48 -8.38 -0.35 -18.56
CA VAL A 48 -8.33 -1.73 -18.05
C VAL A 48 -7.45 -1.83 -16.82
N ASN A 49 -6.27 -1.22 -16.86
CA ASN A 49 -5.34 -1.20 -15.73
C ASN A 49 -5.97 -0.53 -14.51
N GLY A 50 -6.58 0.65 -14.67
CA GLY A 50 -7.24 1.39 -13.61
C GLY A 50 -8.29 0.54 -12.90
N TYR A 51 -9.15 -0.14 -13.64
CA TYR A 51 -10.15 -1.02 -13.06
C TYR A 51 -9.51 -2.22 -12.34
N TYR A 52 -8.58 -2.91 -13.00
CA TYR A 52 -8.02 -4.16 -12.51
C TYR A 52 -7.14 -3.95 -11.27
N GLN A 53 -6.21 -3.00 -11.33
CA GLN A 53 -5.25 -2.76 -10.25
C GLN A 53 -5.90 -2.16 -9.00
N ALA A 54 -6.91 -1.30 -9.14
CA ALA A 54 -7.65 -0.78 -7.99
C ALA A 54 -8.40 -1.90 -7.23
N ASN A 55 -8.98 -2.86 -7.96
CA ASN A 55 -9.58 -4.05 -7.33
C ASN A 55 -8.52 -4.91 -6.62
N ILE A 56 -7.33 -5.11 -7.20
CA ILE A 56 -6.24 -5.86 -6.54
C ILE A 56 -5.91 -5.24 -5.19
N VAL A 57 -5.71 -3.92 -5.13
CA VAL A 57 -5.32 -3.25 -3.87
C VAL A 57 -6.43 -3.37 -2.85
N ARG A 58 -7.69 -3.17 -3.25
CA ARG A 58 -8.85 -3.36 -2.36
C ARG A 58 -8.91 -4.78 -1.82
N ASP A 59 -8.81 -5.77 -2.70
CA ASP A 59 -8.92 -7.19 -2.35
C ASP A 59 -7.77 -7.63 -1.43
N PHE A 60 -6.56 -7.13 -1.68
CA PHE A 60 -5.42 -7.27 -0.78
C PHE A 60 -5.73 -6.68 0.61
N THR A 61 -6.21 -5.44 0.69
CA THR A 61 -6.53 -4.80 1.98
C THR A 61 -7.60 -5.57 2.76
N ILE A 62 -8.70 -5.98 2.12
CA ILE A 62 -9.77 -6.70 2.81
C ILE A 62 -9.41 -8.15 3.17
N THR A 63 -8.39 -8.73 2.54
CA THR A 63 -7.84 -10.03 2.94
C THR A 63 -7.29 -9.96 4.35
N TYR A 64 -6.61 -8.86 4.71
CA TYR A 64 -6.01 -8.67 6.04
C TYR A 64 -6.91 -7.91 7.02
N ASN A 65 -7.82 -7.07 6.53
CA ASN A 65 -8.82 -6.41 7.36
C ASN A 65 -10.16 -6.28 6.61
N PRO A 66 -11.06 -7.27 6.74
CA PRO A 66 -12.39 -7.23 6.11
C PRO A 66 -13.27 -6.05 6.56
N SER A 67 -12.95 -5.46 7.72
CA SER A 67 -13.64 -4.31 8.29
C SER A 67 -12.93 -2.98 8.04
N TYR A 68 -11.92 -2.93 7.16
CA TYR A 68 -11.18 -1.71 6.88
C TYR A 68 -12.17 -0.58 6.48
N PRO A 69 -12.06 0.60 7.11
CA PRO A 69 -13.01 1.68 6.90
C PRO A 69 -13.01 2.15 5.43
N GLY A 70 -14.16 2.63 4.96
CA GLY A 70 -14.28 3.27 3.64
C GLY A 70 -14.33 2.33 2.45
N LEU A 71 -13.94 1.05 2.57
CA LEU A 71 -13.88 0.13 1.41
C LEU A 71 -15.22 -0.50 1.02
N GLN A 72 -16.30 -0.18 1.73
CA GLN A 72 -17.68 -0.56 1.43
C GLN A 72 -18.36 0.45 0.48
N GLN A 73 -17.65 1.49 0.05
CA GLN A 73 -18.13 2.47 -0.93
C GLN A 73 -18.44 1.82 -2.29
N ASN A 74 -19.48 2.30 -2.96
CA ASN A 74 -19.87 1.82 -4.28
C ASN A 74 -19.30 2.71 -5.37
N ALA A 75 -18.70 2.09 -6.39
CA ALA A 75 -18.22 2.75 -7.59
C ALA A 75 -17.27 3.93 -7.34
N PHE A 76 -16.26 3.74 -6.49
CA PHE A 76 -15.16 4.68 -6.31
C PHE A 76 -14.57 5.10 -7.66
N PRO A 77 -14.47 6.40 -7.97
CA PRO A 77 -14.00 6.87 -9.27
C PRO A 77 -12.52 6.61 -9.51
N VAL A 78 -12.23 6.07 -10.69
CA VAL A 78 -10.89 5.89 -11.24
C VAL A 78 -10.81 6.69 -12.54
N ASN A 79 -10.27 7.90 -12.48
CA ASN A 79 -10.18 8.77 -13.65
C ASN A 79 -8.86 8.50 -14.38
N VAL A 80 -8.94 8.15 -15.65
CA VAL A 80 -7.77 7.88 -16.50
C VAL A 80 -7.72 8.84 -17.67
N ASN A 81 -6.53 9.01 -18.25
CA ASN A 81 -6.30 9.83 -19.43
C ASN A 81 -6.63 11.32 -19.23
N LEU A 82 -6.31 11.88 -18.06
CA LEU A 82 -6.36 13.33 -17.85
C LEU A 82 -5.34 14.02 -18.75
N ASN A 83 -5.70 15.17 -19.33
CA ASN A 83 -4.86 15.94 -20.25
C ASN A 83 -3.77 16.74 -19.51
N ASP A 84 -2.89 15.99 -18.86
CA ASP A 84 -1.64 16.42 -18.25
C ASP A 84 -0.64 15.24 -18.41
N ASN A 85 0.56 15.33 -17.85
CA ASN A 85 1.61 14.32 -18.04
C ASN A 85 2.56 14.21 -16.83
N CYS A 86 3.26 13.07 -16.75
CA CYS A 86 4.29 12.82 -15.74
C CYS A 86 3.84 12.95 -14.28
N ASN A 87 2.57 12.65 -13.99
CA ASN A 87 2.09 12.56 -12.62
C ASN A 87 0.83 11.68 -12.50
N ALA A 88 0.45 11.36 -11.28
CA ALA A 88 -0.84 10.82 -10.88
C ALA A 88 -1.21 11.45 -9.52
N TYR A 89 -2.46 11.35 -9.10
CA TYR A 89 -2.83 11.82 -7.76
C TYR A 89 -4.14 11.21 -7.23
N TYR A 90 -4.23 11.13 -5.90
CA TYR A 90 -5.45 10.99 -5.12
C TYR A 90 -5.93 12.35 -4.60
N ASP A 91 -7.24 12.62 -4.66
CA ASP A 91 -7.83 13.91 -4.28
C ASP A 91 -8.91 13.82 -3.19
N TYR A 92 -8.91 12.75 -2.38
CA TYR A 92 -9.95 12.41 -1.41
C TYR A 92 -11.27 11.89 -1.98
N GLU A 93 -11.51 12.05 -3.28
CA GLU A 93 -12.74 11.59 -3.94
C GLU A 93 -12.47 10.52 -5.00
N SER A 94 -11.27 10.50 -5.57
CA SER A 94 -10.90 9.68 -6.71
C SER A 94 -9.39 9.49 -6.82
N ILE A 95 -9.00 8.49 -7.61
CA ILE A 95 -7.62 8.35 -8.11
C ILE A 95 -7.55 8.77 -9.58
N ASN A 96 -6.51 9.51 -9.95
CA ASN A 96 -6.43 10.25 -11.20
C ASN A 96 -5.10 10.00 -11.92
N PHE A 97 -5.18 9.61 -13.20
CA PHE A 97 -4.02 9.21 -14.01
C PHE A 97 -3.94 9.98 -15.32
N PHE A 98 -2.73 10.38 -15.69
CA PHE A 98 -2.43 11.30 -16.77
C PHE A 98 -2.11 10.57 -18.07
N THR A 99 -2.35 11.25 -19.20
CA THR A 99 -1.94 10.77 -20.53
C THR A 99 -0.41 10.75 -20.70
N SER A 100 0.09 10.04 -21.72
CA SER A 100 1.51 10.13 -22.06
C SER A 100 1.91 11.54 -22.51
N GLY A 101 3.13 11.93 -22.17
CA GLY A 101 3.67 13.27 -22.45
C GLY A 101 4.88 13.57 -21.59
N GLY A 102 5.63 14.63 -21.91
CA GLY A 102 6.75 15.08 -21.06
C GLY A 102 7.93 14.10 -20.91
N GLY A 103 7.91 12.96 -21.62
CA GLY A 103 8.87 11.86 -21.46
C GLY A 103 8.35 10.65 -20.67
N CYS A 104 7.13 10.75 -20.11
CA CYS A 104 6.47 9.68 -19.37
C CYS A 104 5.40 9.00 -20.22
N PRO A 105 5.20 7.67 -20.09
CA PRO A 105 4.01 7.02 -20.61
C PRO A 105 2.77 7.47 -19.83
N ASN A 106 1.59 7.05 -20.28
CA ASN A 106 0.36 7.18 -19.50
C ASN A 106 0.57 6.59 -18.10
N THR A 107 0.14 7.27 -17.04
CA THR A 107 0.43 6.87 -15.64
C THR A 107 -0.59 5.89 -15.05
N GLY A 108 -1.60 5.48 -15.82
CA GLY A 108 -2.57 4.47 -15.41
C GLY A 108 -2.03 3.04 -15.49
N PHE A 109 -0.99 2.70 -14.73
CA PHE A 109 -0.44 1.33 -14.70
C PHE A 109 0.21 0.93 -13.36
N SER A 110 0.21 -0.39 -13.12
CA SER A 110 0.96 -1.08 -12.06
C SER A 110 0.90 -0.41 -10.68
N THR A 111 2.04 -0.27 -10.01
CA THR A 111 2.19 0.27 -8.67
C THR A 111 1.83 1.76 -8.55
N ILE A 112 1.72 2.51 -9.65
CA ILE A 112 1.22 3.89 -9.57
C ILE A 112 -0.24 3.86 -9.12
N ILE A 113 -1.04 2.95 -9.66
CA ILE A 113 -2.44 2.77 -9.22
C ILE A 113 -2.50 2.27 -7.77
N HIS A 114 -1.55 1.40 -7.38
CA HIS A 114 -1.45 0.94 -5.99
C HIS A 114 -1.12 2.08 -5.03
N HIS A 115 -0.19 2.95 -5.41
CA HIS A 115 0.23 4.11 -4.64
C HIS A 115 -0.92 5.11 -4.46
N GLU A 116 -1.60 5.50 -5.54
CA GLU A 116 -2.74 6.44 -5.44
C GLU A 116 -3.89 5.86 -4.61
N TYR A 117 -4.16 4.55 -4.73
CA TYR A 117 -5.18 3.93 -3.89
C TYR A 117 -4.69 3.72 -2.44
N GLY A 118 -3.37 3.59 -2.22
CA GLY A 118 -2.77 3.62 -0.89
C GLY A 118 -3.01 4.94 -0.16
N HIS A 119 -2.93 6.08 -0.84
CA HIS A 119 -3.36 7.36 -0.25
C HIS A 119 -4.83 7.33 0.21
N HIS A 120 -5.71 6.68 -0.56
CA HIS A 120 -7.10 6.47 -0.15
C HIS A 120 -7.21 5.63 1.12
N LEU A 121 -6.43 4.54 1.24
CA LEU A 121 -6.39 3.72 2.45
C LEU A 121 -5.95 4.54 3.67
N VAL A 122 -4.87 5.31 3.56
CA VAL A 122 -4.37 6.21 4.62
C VAL A 122 -5.46 7.20 5.05
N ALA A 123 -6.17 7.80 4.10
CA ALA A 123 -7.26 8.73 4.39
C ALA A 123 -8.44 8.03 5.11
N MET A 124 -8.81 6.82 4.68
CA MET A 124 -9.90 6.06 5.32
C MET A 124 -9.53 5.56 6.71
N ALA A 125 -8.25 5.29 6.95
CA ALA A 125 -7.74 4.93 8.26
C ALA A 125 -7.80 6.08 9.27
N GLY A 126 -8.01 7.33 8.80
CA GLY A 126 -8.00 8.52 9.64
C GLY A 126 -6.60 9.07 9.91
N SER A 127 -5.60 8.56 9.19
CA SER A 127 -4.21 9.01 9.26
C SER A 127 -3.94 10.18 8.30
N GLY A 128 -2.80 10.85 8.46
CA GLY A 128 -2.40 11.97 7.63
C GLY A 128 -1.66 11.54 6.38
N GLN A 129 -1.79 12.36 5.32
CA GLN A 129 -0.95 12.25 4.12
C GLN A 129 0.46 12.81 4.41
N GLY A 130 1.21 13.34 3.44
CA GLY A 130 2.60 13.76 3.65
C GLY A 130 3.55 12.58 3.51
N GLU A 131 4.71 12.60 4.18
CA GLU A 131 5.71 11.52 4.02
C GLU A 131 5.14 10.14 4.40
N TYR A 132 4.26 10.07 5.42
CA TYR A 132 3.58 8.82 5.75
C TYR A 132 2.64 8.35 4.63
N GLY A 133 1.87 9.27 4.04
CA GLY A 133 0.99 8.97 2.91
C GLY A 133 1.73 8.45 1.68
N GLU A 134 2.81 9.13 1.30
CA GLU A 134 3.70 8.73 0.20
C GLU A 134 4.28 7.34 0.44
N GLY A 135 4.80 7.12 1.65
CA GLY A 135 5.42 5.86 2.02
C GLY A 135 4.45 4.69 2.10
N MET A 136 3.24 4.89 2.64
CA MET A 136 2.24 3.83 2.65
C MET A 136 1.67 3.54 1.28
N GLY A 137 1.59 4.53 0.38
CA GLY A 137 1.32 4.30 -1.05
C GLY A 137 2.34 3.35 -1.67
N ASP A 138 3.62 3.59 -1.41
CA ASP A 138 4.71 2.71 -1.85
C ASP A 138 4.63 1.31 -1.23
N VAL A 139 4.36 1.20 0.08
CA VAL A 139 4.20 -0.08 0.78
C VAL A 139 3.12 -0.96 0.14
N MET A 140 2.00 -0.38 -0.31
CA MET A 140 0.98 -1.18 -1.00
C MET A 140 1.54 -1.83 -2.27
N GLY A 141 2.28 -1.08 -3.09
CA GLY A 141 2.91 -1.62 -4.30
C GLY A 141 3.95 -2.71 -3.98
N VAL A 142 4.81 -2.44 -2.98
CA VAL A 142 5.86 -3.36 -2.55
C VAL A 142 5.28 -4.69 -2.09
N LEU A 143 4.26 -4.68 -1.23
CA LEU A 143 3.72 -5.89 -0.64
C LEU A 143 2.80 -6.67 -1.59
N ILE A 144 2.05 -5.98 -2.45
CA ILE A 144 1.17 -6.63 -3.44
C ILE A 144 2.01 -7.38 -4.49
N LEU A 145 3.15 -6.81 -4.90
CA LEU A 145 4.02 -7.41 -5.92
C LEU A 145 5.18 -8.24 -5.34
N ASP A 146 5.44 -8.13 -4.03
CA ASP A 146 6.61 -8.68 -3.35
C ASP A 146 7.93 -8.30 -4.08
N ASP A 147 8.02 -7.03 -4.47
CA ASP A 147 9.11 -6.43 -5.26
C ASP A 147 9.46 -5.06 -4.64
N PRO A 148 10.74 -4.75 -4.38
CA PRO A 148 11.09 -3.48 -3.76
C PRO A 148 11.02 -2.30 -4.74
N GLY A 149 11.02 -2.54 -6.05
CA GLY A 149 10.99 -1.52 -7.07
C GLY A 149 9.58 -1.04 -7.41
N LEU A 150 9.43 0.28 -7.48
CA LEU A 150 8.14 0.93 -7.75
C LEU A 150 8.16 1.69 -9.07
N ALA A 151 7.06 1.58 -9.81
CA ALA A 151 6.76 2.32 -11.03
C ALA A 151 7.82 2.19 -12.15
N TYR A 152 8.32 0.97 -12.38
CA TYR A 152 9.10 0.63 -13.57
C TYR A 152 8.43 1.15 -14.85
N GLY A 153 9.17 1.90 -15.66
CA GLY A 153 8.68 2.51 -16.89
C GLY A 153 8.18 3.96 -16.74
N PHE A 154 8.12 4.54 -15.53
CA PHE A 154 7.59 5.90 -15.33
C PHE A 154 8.30 6.96 -16.19
N PHE A 155 9.61 6.83 -16.39
CA PHE A 155 10.39 7.69 -17.30
C PHE A 155 10.81 6.98 -18.59
N SER A 156 9.99 6.06 -19.08
CA SER A 156 10.29 5.20 -20.24
C SER A 156 11.53 4.31 -20.05
N ASP A 157 11.92 4.06 -18.80
CA ASP A 157 12.96 3.11 -18.39
C ASP A 157 12.30 1.97 -17.61
N CYS A 158 12.31 0.77 -18.19
CA CYS A 158 11.74 -0.42 -17.56
C CYS A 158 12.76 -1.22 -16.74
N ASP A 159 14.05 -0.85 -16.79
CA ASP A 159 15.11 -1.54 -16.07
C ASP A 159 15.33 -0.94 -14.67
N SER A 160 15.01 0.34 -14.49
CA SER A 160 15.13 1.06 -13.22
C SER A 160 13.76 1.47 -12.67
N PRO A 161 13.48 1.25 -11.38
CA PRO A 161 12.26 1.77 -10.77
C PRO A 161 12.37 3.28 -10.50
N LEU A 162 11.23 3.95 -10.34
CA LEU A 162 11.16 5.35 -9.91
C LEU A 162 11.66 5.52 -8.47
N ARG A 163 11.29 4.57 -7.60
CA ARG A 163 11.66 4.48 -6.18
C ARG A 163 11.93 3.04 -5.81
N ASN A 164 12.71 2.82 -4.76
CA ASN A 164 13.10 1.48 -4.33
C ASN A 164 12.98 1.36 -2.81
N ALA A 165 12.26 0.35 -2.33
CA ALA A 165 12.15 0.03 -0.92
C ALA A 165 13.43 -0.63 -0.37
N ASP A 166 14.25 -1.25 -1.22
CA ASP A 166 15.63 -1.62 -0.88
C ASP A 166 16.50 -0.35 -0.95
N ASN A 167 16.66 0.32 0.20
CA ASN A 167 17.33 1.61 0.32
C ASN A 167 17.94 1.84 1.71
N ASP A 168 18.82 2.84 1.84
CA ASP A 168 19.51 3.20 3.09
C ASP A 168 18.95 4.47 3.76
N ILE A 169 17.72 4.90 3.46
CA ILE A 169 17.17 6.18 3.96
C ILE A 169 16.96 6.11 5.48
N GLN A 170 17.33 7.14 6.23
CA GLN A 170 17.36 7.09 7.69
C GLN A 170 16.39 8.09 8.33
N TYR A 171 15.81 7.73 9.47
CA TYR A 171 15.21 8.69 10.39
C TYR A 171 16.30 9.47 11.16
N PRO A 172 16.14 10.79 11.41
CA PRO A 172 15.14 11.66 10.81
C PRO A 172 15.46 11.97 9.34
N CYS A 173 14.45 11.91 8.48
CA CYS A 173 14.55 12.34 7.09
C CYS A 173 14.27 13.85 6.96
N SER A 174 14.90 14.52 6.00
CA SER A 174 14.74 15.98 5.77
C SER A 174 14.62 16.37 4.29
N GLY A 175 14.22 15.41 3.45
CA GLY A 175 13.96 15.62 2.03
C GLY A 175 12.53 16.02 1.71
N GLU A 176 12.20 15.94 0.42
CA GLU A 176 10.84 16.09 -0.09
C GLU A 176 9.99 14.87 0.33
N ILE A 177 8.66 15.03 0.48
CA ILE A 177 7.81 13.99 1.08
C ILE A 177 7.84 12.65 0.33
N HIS A 178 7.98 12.63 -0.99
CA HIS A 178 8.09 11.39 -1.78
C HIS A 178 9.44 10.72 -1.54
N TYR A 179 10.50 11.51 -1.31
CA TYR A 179 11.80 10.98 -0.94
C TYR A 179 11.78 10.40 0.48
N CYS A 180 11.23 11.14 1.44
CA CYS A 180 11.14 10.68 2.83
C CYS A 180 10.13 9.55 3.03
N GLY A 181 9.10 9.45 2.19
CA GLY A 181 8.17 8.32 2.21
C GLY A 181 8.86 6.97 1.99
N GLN A 182 9.95 6.94 1.23
CA GLN A 182 10.73 5.70 1.04
C GLN A 182 11.34 5.13 2.32
N LEU A 183 11.44 5.95 3.38
CA LEU A 183 11.89 5.51 4.71
C LEU A 183 11.00 4.39 5.25
N ILE A 184 9.67 4.58 5.24
CA ILE A 184 8.77 3.55 5.80
C ILE A 184 8.65 2.34 4.88
N SER A 185 8.69 2.52 3.55
CA SER A 185 8.75 1.36 2.65
C SER A 185 10.04 0.56 2.84
N GLY A 186 11.15 1.22 3.18
CA GLY A 186 12.41 0.57 3.56
C GLY A 186 12.26 -0.28 4.82
N CYS A 187 11.74 0.30 5.92
CA CYS A 187 11.49 -0.44 7.14
C CYS A 187 10.64 -1.71 6.91
N VAL A 188 9.60 -1.58 6.08
CA VAL A 188 8.70 -2.70 5.73
C VAL A 188 9.43 -3.75 4.89
N TRP A 189 10.23 -3.33 3.91
CA TRP A 189 11.00 -4.23 3.07
C TRP A 189 12.05 -5.03 3.88
N GLU A 190 12.78 -4.36 4.77
CA GLU A 190 13.77 -5.04 5.61
C GLU A 190 13.11 -5.98 6.63
N THR A 191 11.98 -5.57 7.22
CA THR A 191 11.19 -6.48 8.09
C THR A 191 10.72 -7.71 7.30
N ARG A 192 10.27 -7.51 6.06
CA ARG A 192 9.93 -8.60 5.14
C ARG A 192 11.12 -9.51 4.87
N ASN A 193 12.33 -8.97 4.66
CA ASN A 193 13.54 -9.77 4.42
C ASN A 193 13.89 -10.67 5.61
N GLU A 194 13.76 -10.15 6.84
CA GLU A 194 13.94 -10.94 8.05
C GLU A 194 12.87 -12.04 8.18
N LEU A 195 11.60 -11.71 7.94
CA LEU A 195 10.50 -12.68 7.96
C LEU A 195 10.63 -13.77 6.90
N VAL A 196 11.23 -13.50 5.74
CA VAL A 196 11.49 -14.54 4.72
C VAL A 196 12.41 -15.63 5.26
N ILE A 197 13.31 -15.27 6.17
CA ILE A 197 14.27 -16.19 6.77
C ILE A 197 13.59 -17.03 7.87
N THR A 198 12.78 -16.39 8.72
CA THR A 198 12.20 -17.03 9.92
C THR A 198 10.82 -17.66 9.67
N ASN A 199 10.03 -17.08 8.77
CA ASN A 199 8.65 -17.45 8.42
C ASN A 199 8.47 -17.63 6.90
N PRO A 200 9.28 -18.47 6.21
CA PRO A 200 9.29 -18.56 4.74
C PRO A 200 7.96 -18.99 4.10
N SER A 201 7.04 -19.57 4.87
CA SER A 201 5.73 -20.02 4.39
C SER A 201 4.66 -18.93 4.35
N ASP A 202 4.82 -17.88 5.15
CA ASP A 202 3.76 -16.95 5.53
C ASP A 202 4.27 -15.51 5.78
N TYR A 203 5.54 -15.22 5.48
CA TYR A 203 6.13 -13.89 5.64
C TYR A 203 5.32 -12.79 4.97
N THR A 204 4.78 -13.04 3.76
CA THR A 204 3.96 -12.06 3.04
C THR A 204 2.67 -11.76 3.79
N ASP A 205 2.03 -12.78 4.38
CA ASP A 205 0.79 -12.62 5.13
C ASP A 205 1.03 -11.85 6.43
N ILE A 206 2.13 -12.16 7.13
CA ILE A 206 2.52 -11.48 8.39
C ILE A 206 2.76 -9.99 8.13
N ILE A 207 3.70 -9.66 7.24
CA ILE A 207 4.07 -8.24 7.02
C ILE A 207 2.92 -7.43 6.43
N SER A 208 2.12 -8.04 5.56
CA SER A 208 0.96 -7.36 4.97
C SER A 208 -0.15 -7.11 5.98
N ASN A 209 -0.38 -8.05 6.91
CA ASN A 209 -1.31 -7.83 8.00
C ASN A 209 -0.87 -6.66 8.89
N LEU A 210 0.41 -6.63 9.28
CA LEU A 210 0.96 -5.55 10.09
C LEU A 210 0.87 -4.21 9.36
N ALA A 211 1.35 -4.13 8.12
CA ALA A 211 1.37 -2.89 7.36
C ALA A 211 -0.01 -2.30 7.07
N VAL A 212 -0.98 -3.15 6.70
CA VAL A 212 -2.37 -2.72 6.48
C VAL A 212 -2.98 -2.16 7.76
N ASN A 213 -2.81 -2.86 8.88
CA ASN A 213 -3.45 -2.46 10.13
C ASN A 213 -2.69 -1.31 10.84
N ALA A 214 -1.39 -1.12 10.58
CA ALA A 214 -0.61 -0.01 11.12
C ALA A 214 -1.15 1.36 10.65
N MET A 215 -1.72 1.43 9.44
CA MET A 215 -2.40 2.66 8.97
C MET A 215 -3.53 3.11 9.90
N LEU A 216 -4.20 2.18 10.58
CA LEU A 216 -5.31 2.46 11.51
C LEU A 216 -4.84 2.89 12.90
N LEU A 217 -3.59 2.59 13.26
CA LEU A 217 -2.99 3.00 14.53
C LEU A 217 -2.24 4.32 14.40
N HIS A 218 -1.55 4.54 13.28
CA HIS A 218 -0.77 5.75 13.07
C HIS A 218 -1.66 6.99 13.05
N THR A 219 -1.19 8.06 13.70
CA THR A 219 -1.84 9.37 13.67
C THR A 219 -0.86 10.44 13.25
N GLY A 220 -1.20 11.20 12.21
CA GLY A 220 -0.38 12.29 11.71
C GLY A 220 0.15 12.02 10.31
N SER A 221 1.01 12.93 9.83
CA SER A 221 1.54 12.94 8.46
C SER A 221 3.01 12.54 8.36
N SER A 222 3.65 12.33 9.51
CA SER A 222 5.10 12.20 9.62
C SER A 222 5.51 10.76 9.93
N ILE A 223 6.71 10.41 9.48
CA ILE A 223 7.34 9.14 9.81
C ILE A 223 8.25 9.38 11.01
N ASP A 224 7.94 8.72 12.13
CA ASP A 224 8.74 8.75 13.35
C ASP A 224 8.73 7.40 14.07
N PRO A 225 9.64 7.15 15.03
CA PRO A 225 9.79 5.85 15.68
C PRO A 225 8.55 5.32 16.42
N SER A 226 7.50 6.11 16.61
CA SER A 226 6.22 5.58 17.12
C SER A 226 5.61 4.53 16.18
N ILE A 227 5.91 4.57 14.88
CA ILE A 227 5.41 3.57 13.91
C ILE A 227 5.97 2.18 14.23
N THR A 228 7.21 2.07 14.73
CA THR A 228 7.76 0.79 15.19
C THR A 228 6.93 0.23 16.35
N ILE A 229 6.44 1.11 17.23
CA ILE A 229 5.55 0.72 18.34
C ILE A 229 4.20 0.25 17.77
N ASP A 230 3.64 0.91 16.74
CA ASP A 230 2.39 0.46 16.10
C ASP A 230 2.49 -0.97 15.57
N TYR A 231 3.62 -1.32 14.93
CA TYR A 231 3.87 -2.68 14.42
C TYR A 231 3.97 -3.69 15.56
N LEU A 232 4.71 -3.38 16.62
CA LEU A 232 4.83 -4.26 17.79
C LEU A 232 3.49 -4.42 18.52
N VAL A 233 2.69 -3.36 18.63
CA VAL A 233 1.35 -3.44 19.25
C VAL A 233 0.41 -4.34 18.44
N LEU A 234 0.52 -4.36 17.11
CA LEU A 234 -0.26 -5.25 16.25
C LEU A 234 0.23 -6.70 16.29
N ASP A 235 1.53 -6.89 16.47
CA ASP A 235 2.16 -8.20 16.55
C ASP A 235 1.95 -8.87 17.93
N ASP A 236 1.80 -8.09 18.99
CA ASP A 236 1.62 -8.52 20.38
C ASP A 236 0.48 -9.53 20.60
N ASP A 237 0.75 -10.56 21.40
CA ASP A 237 -0.17 -11.67 21.66
C ASP A 237 -0.69 -11.72 23.10
N ASN A 238 -0.16 -10.88 24.00
CA ASN A 238 -0.43 -10.97 25.43
C ASN A 238 -0.75 -9.63 26.12
N GLY A 239 -0.69 -8.50 25.41
CA GLY A 239 -0.95 -7.16 25.94
C GLY A 239 0.31 -6.44 26.47
N ASN A 240 1.51 -6.97 26.23
CA ASN A 240 2.77 -6.43 26.74
C ASN A 240 3.92 -6.56 25.72
N ILE A 241 4.10 -5.55 24.89
CA ILE A 241 5.21 -5.46 23.93
C ILE A 241 6.62 -5.54 24.56
N TYR A 242 6.77 -5.29 25.86
CA TYR A 242 8.08 -5.22 26.51
C TYR A 242 8.67 -6.59 26.89
N ASP A 243 7.88 -7.67 26.91
CA ASP A 243 8.43 -9.02 27.05
C ASP A 243 8.71 -9.71 25.70
N GLY A 244 8.44 -8.99 24.60
CA GLY A 244 8.64 -9.41 23.24
C GLY A 244 7.32 -9.78 22.58
N THR A 245 7.23 -9.52 21.28
CA THR A 245 6.13 -9.93 20.42
C THR A 245 6.58 -11.12 19.56
N PRO A 246 5.67 -11.91 18.98
CA PRO A 246 5.98 -13.09 18.15
C PRO A 246 7.08 -12.87 17.10
N HIS A 247 7.10 -11.70 16.46
CA HIS A 247 8.06 -11.30 15.41
C HIS A 247 8.84 -10.03 15.81
N TYR A 248 9.06 -9.82 17.12
CA TYR A 248 9.78 -8.65 17.62
C TYR A 248 11.15 -8.49 16.96
N GLN A 249 11.90 -9.59 16.77
CA GLN A 249 13.27 -9.52 16.29
C GLN A 249 13.31 -9.05 14.83
N GLU A 250 12.39 -9.53 14.00
CA GLU A 250 12.26 -9.17 12.59
C GLU A 250 11.85 -7.71 12.44
N ILE A 251 10.84 -7.27 13.21
CA ILE A 251 10.38 -5.87 13.22
C ILE A 251 11.50 -4.95 13.73
N ALA A 252 12.15 -5.31 14.84
CA ALA A 252 13.22 -4.51 15.43
C ALA A 252 14.45 -4.42 14.53
N THR A 253 14.84 -5.50 13.86
CA THR A 253 15.92 -5.48 12.88
C THR A 253 15.53 -4.60 11.69
N GLY A 254 14.38 -4.86 11.06
CA GLY A 254 13.98 -4.16 9.84
C GLY A 254 13.79 -2.65 10.03
N PHE A 255 13.10 -2.23 11.09
CA PHE A 255 12.97 -0.81 11.41
C PHE A 255 14.30 -0.21 11.93
N GLY A 256 15.11 -1.00 12.65
CA GLY A 256 16.40 -0.57 13.18
C GLY A 256 17.43 -0.19 12.11
N GLU A 257 17.42 -0.86 10.95
CA GLU A 257 18.27 -0.49 9.79
C GLU A 257 18.02 0.94 9.28
N HIS A 258 16.89 1.53 9.66
CA HIS A 258 16.46 2.87 9.28
C HIS A 258 16.42 3.87 10.46
N ASN A 259 17.10 3.57 11.58
CA ASN A 259 17.07 4.32 12.86
C ASN A 259 15.65 4.49 13.46
N MET A 260 14.76 3.53 13.20
CA MET A 260 13.41 3.48 13.76
C MET A 260 13.36 2.43 14.87
N ASP A 261 14.30 2.52 15.82
CA ASP A 261 14.58 1.45 16.79
C ASP A 261 13.35 1.01 17.61
N ALA A 262 13.22 -0.31 17.79
CA ALA A 262 12.27 -0.89 18.74
C ALA A 262 12.67 -0.58 20.20
N PRO A 263 11.70 -0.42 21.12
CA PRO A 263 11.99 -0.25 22.53
C PRO A 263 12.67 -1.51 23.11
N PRO A 264 13.68 -1.36 23.98
CA PRO A 264 14.40 -2.50 24.53
C PRO A 264 13.50 -3.42 25.36
N LEU A 265 13.68 -4.74 25.20
CA LEU A 265 12.95 -5.74 25.96
C LEU A 265 13.29 -5.71 27.45
N ALA A 266 12.26 -5.87 28.28
CA ALA A 266 12.32 -6.02 29.72
C ALA A 266 12.01 -7.48 30.12
N LEU A 267 12.88 -8.42 29.72
CA LEU A 267 12.70 -9.88 29.90
C LEU A 267 12.59 -10.36 31.36
N LEU A 268 12.79 -9.46 32.34
CA LEU A 268 12.58 -9.74 33.76
C LEU A 268 11.52 -8.80 34.33
N GLY A 269 10.26 -9.23 34.26
CA GLY A 269 9.12 -8.57 34.91
C GLY A 269 8.77 -9.24 36.25
N PHE A 270 8.42 -8.44 37.26
CA PHE A 270 7.80 -8.95 38.48
C PHE A 270 6.31 -8.64 38.46
N GLU A 271 5.48 -9.66 38.29
CA GLU A 271 4.05 -9.50 38.46
C GLU A 271 3.65 -9.70 39.92
N PHE A 272 2.80 -8.79 40.39
CA PHE A 272 2.20 -8.84 41.72
C PHE A 272 0.67 -8.96 41.59
N PRO A 273 0.15 -10.13 41.15
CA PRO A 273 -1.28 -10.30 40.87
C PRO A 273 -2.18 -10.08 42.11
N ASN A 274 -1.59 -10.08 43.31
CA ASN A 274 -2.28 -9.81 44.57
C ASN A 274 -1.78 -8.53 45.26
N GLY A 275 -1.13 -7.63 44.52
CA GLY A 275 -0.49 -6.43 45.07
C GLY A 275 0.91 -6.68 45.63
N LEU A 276 1.64 -5.59 45.89
CA LEU A 276 2.98 -5.65 46.48
C LEU A 276 2.91 -6.21 47.91
N PRO A 277 3.93 -6.94 48.38
CA PRO A 277 4.02 -7.35 49.78
C PRO A 277 3.94 -6.13 50.72
N GLU A 278 3.06 -6.18 51.71
CA GLU A 278 3.02 -5.15 52.75
C GLU A 278 4.24 -5.28 53.67
N ILE A 279 4.88 -4.15 53.99
CA ILE A 279 5.92 -4.11 55.01
C ILE A 279 5.25 -4.32 56.36
N ILE A 280 5.56 -5.42 57.05
CA ILE A 280 5.20 -5.59 58.45
C ILE A 280 6.15 -4.72 59.28
N SER A 281 5.67 -3.56 59.71
CA SER A 281 6.35 -2.68 60.68
C SER A 281 6.11 -3.13 62.11
#